data_AF-A0A953Q7U0-F1
#
_entry.id   AF-A0A953Q7U0-F1
#
_cell.length_a   1.000
_cell.length_b   1.000
_cell.length_c   1.000
_cell.angle_alpha   90.00
_cell.angle_beta   90.00
_cell.angle_gamma   90.00
#
_symmetry.space_group_name_H-M   'P 1'
#
loop_
_entity.id
_entity.type
_entity.pdbx_description
1 polymer ?
#
loop_
_entity_poly.entity_id
_entity_poly.type
_entity_poly.pdbx_seq_one_letter_code
_entity_poly.pdbx_strand_id
1 'polypeptide(L)'
;MKCNEIYELMPDLAAGLNAATPEVNDHLKSCAACAGKLEEIRQTMALMDAWQTPEPSPYFDVRLMARVREEKAKPSGWLYWLRKPALAVSLAVLMVMSVTLINYSSKGSRPGPDIAVVDQEPGTAVGDLQALDKNSELYSDFDVLDDLQVQPDVNANP
;
A
#
# COMPACT_ATOMS: atom_id res chain seq x y z
N MET A 1 5.86 -15.81 44.79
CA MET A 1 6.39 -15.33 43.50
C MET A 1 7.87 -15.61 43.41
N LYS A 2 8.34 -15.91 42.19
CA LYS A 2 9.76 -16.06 41.87
C LYS A 2 10.32 -14.71 41.43
N CYS A 3 11.62 -14.49 41.64
CA CYS A 3 12.25 -13.22 41.21
C CYS A 3 12.06 -12.97 39.71
N ASN A 4 12.14 -14.01 38.86
CA ASN A 4 11.99 -13.86 37.41
C ASN A 4 10.63 -13.30 36.98
N GLU A 5 9.55 -13.73 37.67
CA GLU A 5 8.19 -13.24 37.40
C GLU A 5 8.06 -11.74 37.71
N ILE A 6 8.78 -11.26 38.73
CA ILE A 6 8.75 -9.84 39.11
C ILE A 6 9.62 -9.01 38.18
N TYR A 7 10.74 -9.54 37.69
CA TYR A 7 11.57 -8.85 36.69
C TYR A 7 10.78 -8.54 35.41
N GLU A 8 9.91 -9.44 34.97
CA GLU A 8 9.05 -9.21 33.80
C GLU A 8 8.02 -8.10 34.05
N LEU A 9 7.52 -7.99 35.29
CA LEU A 9 6.52 -6.99 35.68
C LEU A 9 7.12 -5.63 36.09
N MET A 10 8.43 -5.58 36.38
CA MET A 10 9.12 -4.40 36.91
C MET A 10 8.97 -3.14 36.04
N PRO A 11 9.10 -3.18 34.69
CA PRO A 11 8.98 -1.98 33.87
C PRO A 11 7.61 -1.32 34.00
N ASP A 12 6.53 -2.11 33.95
CA ASP A 12 5.17 -1.59 34.06
C ASP A 12 4.87 -1.09 35.49
N LEU A 13 5.40 -1.77 36.51
CA LEU A 13 5.32 -1.34 37.91
C LEU A 13 6.08 -0.03 38.15
N ALA A 14 7.24 0.16 37.50
CA ALA A 14 8.04 1.38 37.59
C ALA A 14 7.36 2.54 36.85
N ALA A 15 6.76 2.28 35.68
CA ALA A 15 6.01 3.26 34.90
C ALA A 15 4.61 3.59 35.48
N GLY A 16 4.18 2.89 36.54
CA GLY A 16 2.86 3.08 37.17
C GLY A 16 1.69 2.59 36.32
N LEU A 17 1.95 1.76 35.30
CA LEU A 17 0.92 1.20 34.42
C LEU A 17 0.15 0.04 35.06
N ASN A 18 0.79 -0.65 36.01
CA ASN A 18 0.20 -1.76 36.76
C ASN A 18 0.20 -1.49 38.27
N ALA A 19 -0.90 -1.82 38.95
CA ALA A 19 -0.97 -1.77 40.41
C ALA A 19 -0.19 -2.94 41.03
N ALA A 20 0.63 -2.66 42.05
CA ALA A 20 1.34 -3.70 42.78
C ALA A 20 0.34 -4.57 43.55
N THR A 21 0.20 -5.83 43.13
CA THR A 21 -0.59 -6.82 43.87
C THR A 21 0.04 -7.06 45.25
N PRO A 22 -0.73 -7.52 46.26
CA PRO A 22 -0.18 -7.80 47.59
C PRO A 22 0.99 -8.79 47.55
N GLU A 23 0.93 -9.80 46.66
CA GLU A 23 1.99 -10.79 46.47
C GLU A 23 3.31 -10.18 45.97
N VAL A 24 3.23 -9.19 45.06
CA VAL A 24 4.40 -8.45 44.57
C VAL A 24 4.99 -7.61 45.70
N ASN A 25 4.14 -6.90 46.47
CA ASN A 25 4.60 -6.08 47.60
C ASN A 25 5.29 -6.93 48.68
N ASP A 26 4.77 -8.12 48.98
CA ASP A 26 5.37 -9.02 49.96
C ASP A 26 6.72 -9.56 49.47
N HIS A 27 6.87 -9.82 48.17
CA HIS A 27 8.17 -10.18 47.60
C HIS A 27 9.16 -9.01 47.64
N LEU A 28 8.74 -7.79 47.27
CA LEU A 28 9.61 -6.61 47.31
C LEU A 28 10.09 -6.30 48.73
N LYS A 29 9.27 -6.57 49.76
CA LYS A 29 9.68 -6.44 51.17
C LYS A 29 10.67 -7.52 51.62
N SER A 30 10.58 -8.72 51.06
CA SER A 30 11.42 -9.86 51.45
C SER A 30 12.69 -10.02 50.61
N CYS A 31 12.75 -9.42 49.41
CA CYS A 31 13.86 -9.55 48.47
C CYS A 31 14.50 -8.19 48.14
N ALA A 32 15.60 -7.87 48.83
CA ALA A 32 16.33 -6.62 48.65
C ALA A 32 16.87 -6.43 47.22
N ALA A 33 17.22 -7.51 46.52
CA ALA A 33 17.71 -7.45 45.15
C ALA A 33 16.63 -6.94 44.17
N CYS A 34 15.39 -7.43 44.31
CA CYS A 34 14.28 -6.99 43.46
C CYS A 34 13.85 -5.56 43.81
N ALA A 35 13.82 -5.20 45.09
CA ALA A 35 13.54 -3.82 45.52
C ALA A 35 14.59 -2.84 44.99
N GLY A 36 15.89 -3.19 45.08
CA GLY A 36 16.98 -2.37 44.54
C GLY A 36 16.88 -2.17 43.04
N LYS A 37 16.62 -3.26 42.27
CA LYS A 37 16.45 -3.15 40.81
C LYS A 37 15.28 -2.25 40.43
N LEU A 38 14.16 -2.40 41.12
CA LEU A 38 12.97 -1.60 40.84
C LEU A 38 13.23 -0.11 41.09
N GLU A 39 14.00 0.21 42.13
CA GLU A 39 14.42 1.58 42.39
C GLU A 39 15.39 2.12 41.32
N GLU A 40 16.34 1.32 40.84
CA GLU A 40 17.20 1.71 39.70
C GLU A 40 16.37 2.08 38.46
N ILE A 41 15.35 1.27 38.14
CA ILE A 41 14.46 1.53 36.99
C ILE A 41 13.65 2.82 37.21
N ARG A 42 13.18 3.08 38.44
CA ARG A 42 12.50 4.34 38.75
C ARG A 42 13.41 5.54 38.60
N GLN A 43 14.66 5.42 39.02
CA GLN A 43 15.65 6.49 38.84
C GLN A 43 15.93 6.76 37.36
N THR A 44 16.05 5.73 36.53
CA THR A 44 16.23 5.93 35.08
C THR A 44 14.99 6.57 34.44
N MET A 45 13.78 6.18 34.84
CA MET A 45 12.55 6.83 34.37
C MET A 45 12.46 8.30 34.81
N ALA A 46 12.82 8.61 36.06
CA ALA A 46 12.85 9.99 36.54
C ALA A 46 13.83 10.88 35.75
N LEU A 47 14.95 10.33 35.26
CA LEU A 47 15.85 11.05 34.37
C LEU A 47 15.24 11.28 32.98
N MET A 48 14.44 10.33 32.48
CA MET A 48 13.73 10.49 31.21
C MET A 48 12.61 11.53 31.31
N ASP A 49 11.92 11.61 32.45
CA ASP A 49 10.89 12.62 32.72
C ASP A 49 11.45 14.05 32.79
N ALA A 50 12.76 14.21 33.05
CA ALA A 50 13.42 15.50 33.00
C ALA A 50 13.54 16.06 31.56
N TRP A 51 13.28 15.24 30.54
CA TRP A 51 13.26 15.69 29.16
C TRP A 51 12.07 16.63 28.91
N GLN A 52 12.37 17.86 28.50
CA GLN A 52 11.33 18.83 28.17
C GLN A 52 10.69 18.50 26.82
N THR A 53 9.37 18.29 26.82
CA THR A 53 8.61 18.07 25.59
C THR A 53 8.60 19.36 24.77
N PRO A 54 9.10 19.35 23.51
CA PRO A 54 9.00 20.52 22.64
C PRO A 54 7.53 20.85 22.34
N GLU A 55 7.20 22.14 22.22
CA GLU A 55 5.83 22.51 21.87
C GLU A 55 5.41 21.91 20.52
N PRO A 56 4.18 21.37 20.42
CA PRO A 56 3.68 20.84 19.18
C PRO A 56 3.58 21.97 18.13
N SER A 57 3.70 21.61 16.85
CA SER A 57 3.56 22.60 15.79
C SER A 57 2.19 23.29 15.86
N PRO A 58 2.05 24.58 15.52
CA PRO A 58 0.79 25.33 15.64
C PRO A 58 -0.43 24.71 14.94
N TYR A 59 -0.23 23.82 13.98
CA TYR A 59 -1.29 23.14 13.22
C TYR A 59 -1.49 21.67 13.59
N PHE A 60 -0.76 21.17 14.59
CA PHE A 60 -0.80 19.77 14.98
C PHE A 60 -2.21 19.36 15.43
N ASP A 61 -2.81 20.11 16.35
CA ASP A 61 -4.15 19.79 16.88
C ASP A 61 -5.23 19.82 15.81
N VAL A 62 -5.17 20.82 14.92
CA VAL A 62 -6.14 20.95 13.82
C VAL A 62 -6.05 19.74 12.89
N ARG A 63 -4.84 19.33 12.51
CA ARG A 63 -4.62 18.17 11.65
C ARG A 63 -5.01 16.87 12.35
N LEU A 64 -4.66 16.72 13.63
CA LEU A 64 -5.02 15.55 14.42
C LEU A 64 -6.54 15.40 14.53
N MET A 65 -7.24 16.46 14.91
CA MET A 65 -8.69 16.45 15.03
C MET A 65 -9.40 16.23 13.70
N ALA A 66 -8.84 16.74 12.60
CA ALA A 66 -9.32 16.44 11.24
C ALA A 66 -9.20 14.93 10.95
N ARG A 67 -8.04 14.31 11.18
CA ARG A 67 -7.83 12.87 11.00
C ARG A 67 -8.74 12.01 11.89
N VAL A 68 -8.91 12.39 13.16
CA VAL A 68 -9.82 11.69 14.08
C VAL A 68 -11.26 11.75 13.57
N ARG A 69 -11.69 12.89 13.02
CA ARG A 69 -13.02 13.02 12.44
C ARG A 69 -13.17 12.20 11.15
N GLU A 70 -12.16 12.19 10.29
CA GLU A 70 -12.12 11.35 9.09
C GLU A 70 -12.27 9.87 9.42
N GLU A 71 -11.50 9.36 10.40
CA GLU A 71 -11.58 7.96 10.80
C GLU A 71 -12.91 7.63 11.50
N LYS A 72 -13.47 8.54 12.31
CA LYS A 72 -14.82 8.37 12.89
C LYS A 72 -15.94 8.41 11.85
N ALA A 73 -15.77 9.21 10.80
CA ALA A 73 -16.74 9.33 9.71
C ALA A 73 -16.60 8.24 8.65
N LYS A 74 -15.51 7.46 8.69
CA LYS A 74 -15.28 6.34 7.79
C LYS A 74 -16.36 5.28 8.03
N PRO A 75 -17.14 4.90 7.01
CA PRO A 75 -18.20 3.93 7.18
C PRO A 75 -17.60 2.56 7.48
N SER A 76 -17.58 2.18 8.75
CA SER A 76 -17.22 0.83 9.20
C SER A 76 -18.48 0.00 9.40
N GLY A 77 -18.66 -1.05 8.62
CA GLY A 77 -19.77 -1.98 8.77
C GLY A 77 -19.91 -2.97 7.61
N TRP A 78 -20.69 -4.02 7.84
CA TRP A 78 -20.98 -5.06 6.83
C TRP A 78 -21.47 -4.49 5.49
N LEU A 79 -22.22 -3.37 5.52
CA LEU A 79 -22.72 -2.70 4.32
C LEU A 79 -21.62 -2.11 3.43
N TYR A 80 -20.49 -1.67 4.01
CA TYR A 80 -19.34 -1.19 3.22
C TYR A 80 -18.62 -2.35 2.53
N TRP A 81 -18.55 -3.51 3.18
CA TRP A 81 -18.05 -4.74 2.56
C TRP A 81 -18.94 -5.20 1.40
N LEU A 82 -20.27 -5.04 1.51
CA LEU A 82 -21.24 -5.38 0.47
C LEU A 82 -21.25 -4.41 -0.73
N ARG A 83 -20.85 -3.16 -0.53
CA ARG A 83 -20.73 -2.16 -1.62
C ARG A 83 -19.53 -2.39 -2.54
N LYS A 84 -18.47 -3.06 -2.07
CA LYS A 84 -17.30 -3.39 -2.89
C LYS A 84 -17.59 -4.39 -4.03
N PRO A 85 -18.31 -5.51 -3.83
CA PRO A 85 -18.68 -6.39 -4.93
C PRO A 85 -19.85 -5.85 -5.78
N ALA A 86 -20.67 -4.92 -5.28
CA ALA A 86 -21.83 -4.41 -6.04
C ALA A 86 -21.44 -3.76 -7.37
N LEU A 87 -20.31 -3.03 -7.42
CA LEU A 87 -19.79 -2.46 -8.66
C LEU A 87 -19.23 -3.53 -9.62
N ALA A 88 -18.61 -4.58 -9.09
CA ALA A 88 -18.13 -5.71 -9.90
C ALA A 88 -19.30 -6.51 -10.48
N VAL A 89 -20.37 -6.69 -9.71
CA VAL A 89 -21.59 -7.39 -10.13
C VAL A 89 -22.34 -6.59 -11.18
N SER A 90 -22.51 -5.27 -11.02
CA SER A 90 -23.19 -4.45 -12.03
C SER A 90 -22.46 -4.46 -13.37
N LEU A 91 -21.12 -4.40 -13.36
CA LEU A 91 -20.30 -4.48 -14.57
C LEU A 91 -20.40 -5.86 -15.23
N ALA A 92 -20.35 -6.94 -14.44
CA ALA A 92 -20.53 -8.30 -14.95
C ALA A 92 -21.92 -8.50 -15.59
N VAL A 93 -22.99 -7.97 -14.97
CA VAL A 93 -24.35 -8.04 -15.53
C VAL A 93 -24.45 -7.26 -16.84
N LEU A 94 -23.87 -6.06 -16.93
CA LEU A 94 -23.84 -5.28 -18.17
C LEU A 94 -23.07 -6.00 -19.28
N MET A 95 -21.94 -6.64 -18.95
CA MET A 95 -21.18 -7.45 -19.90
C MET A 95 -22.02 -8.62 -20.42
N VAL A 96 -22.66 -9.39 -19.54
CA VAL A 96 -23.52 -10.52 -19.95
C VAL A 96 -24.71 -10.02 -20.78
N MET A 97 -25.34 -8.91 -20.41
CA MET A 97 -26.45 -8.31 -21.16
C MET A 97 -26.02 -7.82 -22.54
N SER A 98 -24.85 -7.19 -22.65
CA SER A 98 -24.30 -6.75 -23.94
C SER A 98 -24.01 -7.94 -24.87
N VAL A 99 -23.38 -9.00 -24.36
CA VAL A 99 -23.06 -10.21 -25.15
C VAL A 99 -24.32 -10.93 -25.61
N THR A 100 -25.32 -11.05 -24.74
CA THR A 100 -26.61 -11.69 -25.08
C THR A 100 -27.38 -10.90 -26.13
N LEU A 101 -27.41 -9.57 -26.05
CA LEU A 101 -28.05 -8.72 -27.08
C LEU A 101 -27.33 -8.80 -28.43
N ILE A 102 -25.99 -8.81 -28.44
CA ILE A 102 -25.20 -8.98 -29.67
C ILE A 102 -25.46 -10.35 -30.30
N ASN A 103 -25.48 -11.42 -29.49
CA ASN A 103 -25.74 -12.77 -29.99
C ASN A 103 -27.19 -12.95 -30.48
N TYR A 104 -28.16 -12.32 -29.83
CA TYR A 104 -29.56 -12.35 -30.28
C TYR A 104 -29.79 -11.55 -31.57
N SER A 105 -29.12 -10.40 -31.71
CA SER A 105 -29.15 -9.59 -32.94
C SER A 105 -28.39 -10.24 -34.09
N SER A 106 -27.31 -10.99 -33.78
CA SER A 106 -26.54 -11.80 -34.73
C SER A 106 -27.36 -12.97 -35.28
N LYS A 107 -28.21 -13.62 -34.46
CA LYS A 107 -29.12 -14.68 -34.93
C LYS A 107 -30.24 -14.19 -35.86
N GLY A 108 -30.44 -12.88 -35.97
CA GLY A 108 -31.36 -12.25 -36.92
C GLY A 108 -30.72 -11.75 -38.23
N SER A 109 -29.38 -11.72 -38.32
CA SER A 109 -28.67 -11.22 -39.51
C SER A 109 -27.95 -12.35 -40.25
N ARG A 110 -28.34 -12.52 -41.51
CA ARG A 110 -27.74 -13.40 -42.51
C ARG A 110 -26.21 -13.17 -42.60
N PRO A 111 -25.40 -14.18 -42.98
CA PRO A 111 -23.96 -14.01 -43.09
C PRO A 111 -23.65 -13.17 -44.34
N GLY A 112 -22.94 -12.07 -44.15
CA GLY A 112 -22.31 -11.30 -45.21
C GLY A 112 -21.12 -10.57 -44.60
N PRO A 113 -19.87 -10.89 -44.96
CA PRO A 113 -18.71 -10.20 -44.44
C PRO A 113 -18.45 -8.98 -45.31
N ASP A 114 -18.91 -7.81 -44.88
CA ASP A 114 -18.35 -6.54 -45.34
C ASP A 114 -17.70 -5.86 -44.13
N ILE A 115 -16.39 -6.00 -44.08
CA ILE A 115 -15.51 -5.30 -43.17
C ILE A 115 -15.60 -3.82 -43.57
N ALA A 116 -16.27 -3.01 -42.77
CA ALA A 116 -16.21 -1.55 -42.94
C ALA A 116 -14.79 -1.09 -42.61
N VAL A 117 -14.01 -0.86 -43.66
CA VAL A 117 -12.77 -0.08 -43.60
C VAL A 117 -13.17 1.34 -43.22
N VAL A 118 -12.89 1.75 -41.99
CA VAL A 118 -13.01 3.15 -41.58
C VAL A 118 -11.77 3.87 -42.09
N ASP A 119 -11.96 4.79 -43.03
CA ASP A 119 -10.93 5.72 -43.47
C ASP A 119 -10.42 6.54 -42.28
N GLN A 120 -9.10 6.54 -42.12
CA GLN A 120 -8.40 7.06 -40.96
C GLN A 120 -8.06 8.55 -41.19
N GLU A 121 -8.80 9.46 -40.55
CA GLU A 121 -8.41 10.88 -40.49
C GLU A 121 -7.26 11.07 -39.46
N PRO A 122 -6.09 11.59 -39.88
CA PRO A 122 -4.97 11.86 -38.98
C PRO A 122 -5.24 13.10 -38.10
N GLY A 123 -4.82 13.06 -36.83
CA GLY A 123 -4.96 14.18 -35.87
C GLY A 123 -5.88 13.93 -34.67
N THR A 124 -6.42 12.72 -34.51
CA THR A 124 -7.07 12.29 -33.26
C THR A 124 -6.14 11.37 -32.49
N ALA A 125 -6.17 11.41 -31.15
CA ALA A 125 -5.28 10.58 -30.31
C ALA A 125 -5.40 9.07 -30.62
N VAL A 126 -6.57 8.60 -31.07
CA VAL A 126 -6.77 7.20 -31.48
C VAL A 126 -6.23 6.95 -32.89
N GLY A 127 -6.43 7.89 -33.82
CA GLY A 127 -5.88 7.82 -35.17
C GLY A 127 -4.35 7.86 -35.20
N ASP A 128 -3.73 8.65 -34.33
CA ASP A 128 -2.27 8.75 -34.22
C ASP A 128 -1.66 7.47 -33.63
N LEU A 129 -2.29 6.89 -32.60
CA LEU A 129 -1.86 5.60 -32.05
C LEU A 129 -1.98 4.49 -33.08
N GLN A 130 -3.05 4.49 -33.86
CA GLN A 130 -3.29 3.48 -34.89
C GLN A 130 -2.40 3.69 -36.14
N ALA A 131 -1.93 4.91 -36.40
CA ALA A 131 -0.93 5.20 -37.42
C ALA A 131 0.49 4.83 -36.96
N LEU A 132 0.81 5.03 -35.68
CA LEU A 132 2.06 4.58 -35.07
C LEU A 132 2.17 3.06 -35.05
N ASP A 133 1.08 2.36 -34.73
CA ASP A 133 1.02 0.88 -34.74
C ASP A 133 1.26 0.31 -36.15
N LYS A 134 0.65 0.92 -37.17
CA LYS A 134 0.86 0.56 -38.59
C LYS A 134 2.26 0.87 -39.11
N ASN A 135 3.00 1.81 -38.51
CA ASN A 135 4.37 2.14 -38.89
C ASN A 135 5.44 1.24 -38.23
N SER A 136 5.04 0.21 -37.48
CA SER A 136 5.96 -0.80 -36.91
C SER A 136 6.81 -1.51 -37.97
N GLU A 137 6.32 -1.59 -39.21
CA GLU A 137 7.02 -2.16 -40.36
C GLU A 137 8.28 -1.35 -40.77
N LEU A 138 8.33 -0.06 -40.44
CA LEU A 138 9.48 0.81 -40.74
C LEU A 138 10.67 0.58 -39.79
N TYR A 139 10.42 -0.02 -38.63
CA TYR A 139 11.45 -0.42 -37.68
C TYR A 139 11.96 -1.85 -37.92
N SER A 140 11.40 -2.63 -38.85
CA SER A 140 11.95 -3.96 -39.20
C SER A 140 13.07 -3.93 -40.24
N ASP A 141 13.44 -2.76 -40.77
CA ASP A 141 14.52 -2.58 -41.74
C ASP A 141 15.93 -2.62 -41.09
N PHE A 142 16.10 -3.47 -40.07
CA PHE A 142 17.37 -3.73 -39.39
C PHE A 142 18.37 -4.52 -40.26
N ASP A 143 17.96 -5.05 -41.41
CA ASP A 143 18.82 -5.74 -42.38
C ASP A 143 19.93 -4.82 -42.96
N VAL A 144 19.77 -3.50 -42.87
CA VAL A 144 20.77 -2.52 -43.37
C VAL A 144 21.95 -2.34 -42.40
N LEU A 145 21.81 -2.76 -41.13
CA LEU A 145 22.87 -2.62 -40.12
C LEU A 145 23.79 -3.84 -40.02
N ASP A 146 23.46 -4.97 -40.67
CA ASP A 146 24.31 -6.17 -40.69
C ASP A 146 25.45 -6.07 -41.72
N ASP A 147 25.31 -5.19 -42.73
CA ASP A 147 26.30 -4.98 -43.79
C ASP A 147 27.50 -4.09 -43.37
N LEU A 148 27.56 -3.66 -42.10
CA LEU A 148 28.63 -2.79 -41.57
C LEU A 148 29.66 -3.50 -40.67
N GLN A 149 29.57 -4.82 -40.47
CA GLN A 149 30.58 -5.56 -39.70
C GLN A 149 31.59 -6.32 -40.58
N VAL A 150 32.52 -5.61 -41.25
CA VAL A 150 33.90 -6.12 -41.42
C VAL A 150 34.88 -4.94 -41.61
N GLN A 151 35.49 -4.46 -40.53
CA GLN A 151 36.90 -4.08 -40.60
C GLN A 151 37.63 -4.68 -39.39
N PRO A 152 38.47 -5.72 -39.60
CA PRO A 152 39.18 -6.38 -38.53
C PRO A 152 40.37 -5.54 -38.06
N ASP A 153 40.47 -5.43 -36.75
CA ASP A 153 41.64 -5.17 -35.91
C ASP A 153 42.97 -4.89 -36.62
N VAL A 154 43.48 -3.66 -36.49
CA VAL A 154 44.92 -3.40 -36.53
C VAL A 154 45.36 -2.94 -35.13
N ASN A 155 45.85 -3.92 -34.36
CA ASN A 155 46.64 -3.70 -33.16
C ASN A 155 47.88 -2.87 -33.48
N ALA A 156 48.07 -1.73 -32.79
CA ALA A 156 49.36 -1.27 -32.26
C ALA A 156 49.21 0.10 -31.57
N ASN A 157 49.29 0.10 -30.23
CA ASN A 157 49.91 1.20 -29.48
C ASN A 157 51.43 0.90 -29.43
N PRO A 158 52.32 1.91 -29.36
CA PRO A 158 52.43 2.80 -28.20
C PRO A 158 52.05 4.28 -28.44
#